data_AF-A0A7W0LEM2-F1
#
_entry.id   AF-A0A7W0LEM2-F1
#
_cell.length_a   1.000
_cell.length_b   1.000
_cell.length_c   1.000
_cell.angle_alpha   90.00
_cell.angle_beta   90.00
_cell.angle_gamma   90.00
#
_symmetry.space_group_name_H-M   'P 1'
#
loop_
_entity.id
_entity.type
_entity.pdbx_description
1 polymer ?
#
loop_
_entity_poly.entity_id
_entity_poly.type
_entity_poly.pdbx_seq_one_letter_code
_entity_poly.pdbx_strand_id
1 'polypeptide(L)'
;FTVRDATDDERFQKNPFVLNEPHIRFYAGAPLVTPDGHSLGTLCVLDRVPRDLTEDQTRALDALRRQVEAQLELRRTLKALREAYDSV
;
A
#
# COMPACT_ATOMS: atom_id res chain seq x y z
N PHE A 1 5.61 6.69 -0.53
CA PHE A 1 6.73 6.66 0.43
C PHE A 1 7.66 5.52 0.04
N THR A 2 8.98 5.72 0.02
CA THR A 2 9.94 4.72 -0.48
C THR A 2 11.14 4.62 0.47
N VAL A 3 11.58 3.38 0.71
CA VAL A 3 12.80 3.01 1.43
C VAL A 3 13.64 2.18 0.47
N ARG A 4 14.81 2.69 0.10
CA ARG A 4 15.69 2.05 -0.89
C ARG A 4 16.38 0.81 -0.32
N ASP A 5 16.92 0.95 0.88
CA ASP A 5 17.43 -0.14 1.72
C ASP A 5 16.98 0.05 3.18
N ALA A 6 16.27 -0.94 3.71
CA ALA A 6 15.72 -0.94 5.04
C ALA A 6 16.79 -1.20 6.11
N THR A 7 17.97 -1.71 5.75
CA THR A 7 19.10 -1.82 6.69
C THR A 7 19.72 -0.47 7.01
N ASP A 8 19.57 0.50 6.11
CA ASP A 8 20.14 1.85 6.24
C ASP A 8 19.11 2.86 6.75
N ASP A 9 17.85 2.47 6.85
CA ASP A 9 16.77 3.33 7.33
C ASP A 9 16.58 3.16 8.84
N GLU A 10 16.82 4.21 9.62
CA GLU A 10 16.75 4.18 11.08
C GLU A 10 15.41 3.66 11.63
N ARG A 11 14.33 3.85 10.87
CA ARG A 11 12.98 3.41 11.25
C ARG A 11 12.79 1.90 11.10
N PHE A 12 13.57 1.26 10.22
CA PHE A 12 13.36 -0.13 9.82
C PHE A 12 14.56 -1.05 10.07
N GLN A 13 15.76 -0.52 10.26
CA GLN A 13 17.00 -1.31 10.41
C GLN A 13 16.97 -2.34 11.56
N LYS A 14 16.15 -2.10 12.59
CA LYS A 14 15.95 -3.02 13.73
C LYS A 14 14.71 -3.91 13.61
N ASN A 15 13.98 -3.83 12.49
CA ASN A 15 12.76 -4.60 12.29
C ASN A 15 13.11 -6.09 12.11
N PRO A 16 12.42 -7.04 12.79
CA PRO A 16 12.66 -8.47 12.62
C PRO A 16 12.58 -8.96 11.17
N PHE A 17 11.73 -8.37 10.32
CA PHE A 17 11.64 -8.73 8.91
C PHE A 17 12.79 -8.21 8.04
N VAL A 18 13.59 -7.27 8.56
CA VAL A 18 14.82 -6.77 7.92
C VAL A 18 16.02 -7.59 8.42
N LEU A 19 16.11 -7.81 9.73
CA LEU A 19 17.20 -8.54 10.38
C LEU A 19 17.16 -10.05 10.09
N ASN A 20 15.97 -10.64 10.08
CA ASN A 20 15.73 -12.06 9.86
C ASN A 20 14.94 -12.28 8.56
N GLU A 21 14.67 -13.54 8.22
CA GLU A 21 13.82 -13.91 7.07
C GLU A 21 12.48 -13.14 7.16
N PRO A 22 12.04 -12.45 6.09
CA PRO A 22 12.48 -12.61 4.70
C PRO A 22 13.64 -11.71 4.25
N HIS A 23 14.31 -11.00 5.16
CA HIS A 23 15.41 -10.08 4.89
C HIS A 23 15.00 -8.96 3.92
N ILE A 24 13.93 -8.24 4.26
CA ILE A 24 13.44 -7.11 3.48
C ILE A 24 14.54 -6.04 3.37
N ARG A 25 14.75 -5.53 2.17
CA ARG A 25 15.65 -4.41 1.87
C ARG A 25 14.87 -3.27 1.26
N PHE A 26 14.07 -3.53 0.25
CA PHE A 26 13.32 -2.49 -0.42
C PHE A 26 11.86 -2.47 0.03
N TYR A 27 11.31 -1.26 0.18
CA TYR A 27 9.88 -1.03 0.40
C TYR A 27 9.42 0.22 -0.35
N ALA A 28 8.33 0.10 -1.11
CA ALA A 28 7.59 1.25 -1.63
C ALA A 28 6.12 1.13 -1.28
N GLY A 29 5.61 2.10 -0.53
CA GLY A 29 4.23 2.17 -0.06
C GLY A 29 3.46 3.32 -0.70
N ALA A 30 2.25 3.02 -1.13
CA ALA A 30 1.26 3.91 -1.69
C ALA A 30 0.00 3.86 -0.78
N PRO A 31 -0.32 4.95 -0.04
CA PRO A 31 -1.38 4.92 0.96
C PRO A 31 -2.76 4.76 0.32
N LEU A 32 -3.59 3.88 0.87
CA LEU A 32 -4.98 3.70 0.45
C LEU A 32 -5.87 4.56 1.35
N VAL A 33 -6.54 5.55 0.77
CA VAL A 33 -7.32 6.55 1.51
C VAL A 33 -8.75 6.59 0.97
N THR A 34 -9.74 6.65 1.87
CA THR A 34 -11.13 6.84 1.47
C THR A 34 -11.34 8.23 0.88
N PRO A 35 -12.43 8.48 0.12
CA PRO A 35 -12.81 9.83 -0.28
C PRO A 35 -12.91 10.82 0.89
N ASP A 36 -13.33 10.32 2.06
CA ASP A 36 -13.45 11.10 3.31
C ASP A 36 -12.11 11.31 4.05
N GLY A 37 -10.98 10.86 3.51
CA GLY A 37 -9.64 11.06 4.08
C GLY A 37 -9.18 10.01 5.10
N HIS A 38 -9.93 8.93 5.34
CA HIS A 38 -9.53 7.87 6.26
C HIS A 38 -8.48 6.94 5.63
N SER A 39 -7.40 6.66 6.36
CA SER A 39 -6.38 5.71 5.94
C SER A 39 -6.86 4.26 6.14
N LEU A 40 -6.99 3.52 5.04
CA LEU A 40 -7.35 2.10 5.04
C LEU A 40 -6.13 1.18 5.16
N GLY A 41 -4.95 1.68 4.79
CA GLY A 41 -3.71 0.92 4.75
C GLY A 41 -2.81 1.39 3.61
N THR A 42 -2.04 0.47 3.03
CA THR A 42 -1.11 0.78 1.92
C THR A 42 -1.10 -0.33 0.88
N LEU A 43 -1.14 0.03 -0.40
CA LEU A 43 -0.62 -0.83 -1.45
C LEU A 43 0.91 -0.74 -1.40
N CYS A 44 1.62 -1.86 -1.33
CA CYS A 44 3.08 -1.82 -1.23
C CYS A 44 3.77 -2.88 -2.07
N VAL A 45 5.01 -2.57 -2.44
CA VAL A 45 5.95 -3.47 -3.09
C VAL A 45 7.13 -3.64 -2.13
N LEU A 46 7.55 -4.88 -1.92
CA LEU A 46 8.69 -5.22 -1.08
C LEU A 46 9.67 -6.08 -1.86
N ASP A 47 10.95 -5.99 -1.55
CA ASP A 47 11.98 -6.86 -2.11
C ASP A 47 13.10 -7.15 -1.09
N ARG A 48 13.84 -8.22 -1.31
CA ARG A 48 14.99 -8.68 -0.52
C ARG A 48 16.32 -8.09 -0.98
N VAL A 49 16.29 -7.31 -2.06
CA VAL A 49 17.44 -6.53 -2.55
C VAL A 49 17.09 -5.05 -2.57
N PRO A 50 18.06 -4.15 -2.35
CA PRO A 50 17.83 -2.72 -2.45
C PRO A 50 17.35 -2.33 -3.86
N ARG A 51 16.45 -1.36 -3.95
CA ARG A 51 15.98 -0.83 -5.24
C ARG A 51 15.76 0.67 -5.19
N ASP A 52 15.80 1.27 -6.38
CA ASP A 52 15.30 2.60 -6.64
C ASP A 52 14.23 2.51 -7.72
N LEU A 53 13.06 3.10 -7.49
CA LEU A 53 12.00 3.10 -8.48
C LEU A 53 12.29 4.16 -9.53
N THR A 54 12.12 3.79 -10.80
CA THR A 54 12.03 4.80 -11.86
C THR A 54 10.73 5.59 -11.71
N GLU A 55 10.68 6.79 -12.30
CA GLU A 55 9.45 7.58 -12.27
C GLU A 55 8.26 6.84 -12.89
N ASP A 56 8.47 6.06 -13.94
CA ASP A 56 7.43 5.24 -14.56
C ASP A 56 6.90 4.17 -13.60
N GLN A 57 7.79 3.54 -12.83
CA GLN A 57 7.37 2.56 -11.82
C GLN A 57 6.62 3.22 -10.67
N THR A 58 7.04 4.42 -10.23
CA THR A 58 6.30 5.21 -9.24
C THR A 58 4.92 5.60 -9.76
N ARG A 59 4.81 6.05 -11.02
CA ARG A 59 3.52 6.35 -11.67
C ARG A 59 2.63 5.12 -11.77
N ALA A 60 3.20 3.96 -12.11
CA ALA A 60 2.47 2.70 -12.17
C ALA A 60 1.94 2.28 -10.79
N LEU A 61 2.76 2.39 -9.74
CA LEU A 61 2.33 2.10 -8.37
C LEU A 61 1.19 3.01 -7.91
N ASP A 62 1.24 4.31 -8.22
CA ASP A 62 0.15 5.24 -7.93
C ASP A 62 -1.12 4.96 -8.76
N ALA A 63 -0.98 4.55 -10.02
CA ALA A 63 -2.11 4.10 -10.82
C ALA A 63 -2.79 2.86 -10.22
N LEU A 64 -2.01 1.88 -9.76
CA LEU A 64 -2.53 0.69 -9.09
C LEU A 64 -3.20 1.04 -7.75
N ARG A 65 -2.62 1.97 -6.97
CA ARG A 65 -3.22 2.50 -5.73
C ARG A 65 -4.62 3.05 -5.98
N ARG A 66 -4.76 3.94 -6.97
CA ARG A 66 -6.07 4.51 -7.36
C ARG A 66 -7.07 3.45 -7.78
N GLN A 67 -6.62 2.42 -8.50
CA GLN A 67 -7.50 1.34 -8.92
C GLN A 67 -7.97 0.50 -7.73
N VAL A 68 -7.10 0.22 -6.76
CA VAL A 68 -7.49 -0.46 -5.52
C VAL A 68 -8.51 0.37 -4.73
N GLU A 69 -8.28 1.68 -4.56
CA GLU A 69 -9.22 2.60 -3.89
C GLU A 69 -10.59 2.59 -4.55
N ALA A 70 -10.65 2.71 -5.87
CA ALA A 70 -11.91 2.67 -6.62
C ALA A 70 -12.66 1.34 -6.42
N GLN A 71 -11.95 0.21 -6.40
CA GLN A 71 -12.55 -1.10 -6.16
C GLN A 71 -13.06 -1.27 -4.72
N LEU A 72 -12.34 -0.73 -3.73
CA LEU A 72 -12.78 -0.75 -2.34
C LEU A 72 -14.05 0.09 -2.15
N GLU A 73 -14.09 1.29 -2.72
CA GLU A 73 -15.25 2.19 -2.61
C GLU A 73 -16.48 1.63 -3.34
N LEU A 74 -16.29 1.03 -4.52
CA LEU A 74 -17.37 0.34 -5.23
C LEU A 74 -17.97 -0.79 -4.38
N ARG A 75 -17.14 -1.63 -3.78
CA ARG A 75 -17.61 -2.74 -2.91
C ARG A 75 -18.35 -2.21 -1.68
N ARG A 76 -17.87 -1.14 -1.06
CA ARG A 76 -18.54 -0.47 0.06
C ARG A 76 -19.92 0.05 -0.35
N THR A 77 -20.00 0.77 -1.47
CA THR A 77 -21.25 1.35 -1.98
C THR A 77 -22.28 0.27 -2.30
N LEU A 78 -21.87 -0.81 -2.99
CA LEU A 78 -22.76 -1.92 -3.31
C LEU A 78 -23.27 -2.63 -2.05
N LYS A 79 -22.41 -2.81 -1.04
CA LYS A 79 -22.82 -3.39 0.24
C LYS A 79 -23.86 -2.52 0.95
N ALA A 80 -23.61 -1.21 1.04
CA ALA A 80 -24.52 -0.27 1.68
C ALA A 80 -25.88 -0.19 0.97
N LEU A 81 -25.89 -0.21 -0.37
CA LEU A 81 -27.12 -0.24 -1.17
C LEU A 81 -27.94 -1.50 -0.91
N ARG A 82 -27.27 -2.66 -0.82
CA ARG A 82 -27.95 -3.93 -0.53
C ARG A 82 -28.56 -3.93 0.87
N GLU A 83 -27.83 -3.48 1.87
CA GLU A 83 -28.33 -3.38 3.25
C GLU A 83 -29.53 -2.44 3.36
N ALA A 84 -29.52 -1.31 2.63
CA ALA A 84 -30.65 -0.40 2.57
C ALA A 84 -31.89 -1.03 1.90
N TYR A 85 -31.69 -1.80 0.82
CA TYR A 85 -32.79 -2.50 0.14
C TYR A 85 -33.40 -3.62 1.00
N ASP A 86 -32.57 -4.42 1.68
CA ASP A 86 -33.02 -5.53 2.52
C ASP A 86 -33.73 -5.07 3.82
N SER A 87 -33.61 -3.77 4.15
CA SER A 87 -34.27 -3.16 5.31
C SER A 87 -35.67 -2.58 5.03
N VAL A 88 -36.17 -2.74 3.80
CA VAL A 88 -37.52 -2.34 3.34
C VAL A 88 -38.43 -3.56 3.25
#